data_AF-A0A8T4XQL8-F1
#
_entry.id   AF-A0A8T4XQL8-F1
#
_cell.length_a   1.000
_cell.length_b   1.000
_cell.length_c   1.000
_cell.angle_alpha   90.00
_cell.angle_beta   90.00
_cell.angle_gamma   90.00
#
_symmetry.space_group_name_H-M   'P 1'
#
loop_
_entity.id
_entity.type
_entity.pdbx_description
1 polymer ?
#
loop_
_entity_poly.entity_id
_entity_poly.type
_entity_poly.pdbx_seq_one_letter_code
_entity_poly.pdbx_strand_id
1 'polypeptide(L)'
;MKLSLMNKIYWGRLLLGIAIGLLCALLNIKGLAAVLFSILIYAILYYILKLAFGLDSERLGGPRKLLLEGIGAYFLSWFVTWIMAYTILMA
;
A
#
# COMPACT_ATOMS: atom_id res chain seq x y z
N MET A 1 0.61 20.37 15.79
CA MET A 1 0.42 18.90 15.78
C MET A 1 -0.12 18.44 14.41
N LYS A 2 0.73 18.37 13.38
CA LYS A 2 0.38 17.94 11.99
C LYS A 2 0.35 16.42 11.80
N LEU A 3 0.52 15.67 12.89
CA LEU A 3 0.82 14.23 12.93
C LEU A 3 -0.41 13.32 12.69
N SER A 4 -1.64 13.85 12.74
CA SER A 4 -2.85 13.01 12.77
C SER A 4 -3.25 12.43 11.41
N LEU A 5 -2.97 13.11 10.30
CA LEU A 5 -3.40 12.66 8.96
C LEU A 5 -2.34 11.78 8.28
N MET A 6 -1.07 12.18 8.33
CA MET A 6 0.04 11.40 7.76
C MET A 6 0.18 10.03 8.44
N ASN A 7 0.04 9.97 9.77
CA ASN A 7 0.02 8.69 10.49
C ASN A 7 -1.17 7.81 10.06
N LYS A 8 -2.37 8.38 9.87
CA LYS A 8 -3.52 7.61 9.38
C LYS A 8 -3.26 7.03 8.00
N ILE A 9 -2.67 7.81 7.10
CA ILE A 9 -2.29 7.36 5.75
C ILE A 9 -1.23 6.24 5.83
N TYR A 10 -0.23 6.39 6.71
CA TYR A 10 0.80 5.38 6.94
C TYR A 10 0.20 4.04 7.41
N TRP A 11 -0.61 4.07 8.47
CA TRP A 11 -1.25 2.87 9.00
C TRP A 11 -2.26 2.27 8.01
N GLY A 12 -2.99 3.10 7.26
CA GLY A 12 -3.87 2.65 6.18
C GLY A 12 -3.11 1.93 5.06
N ARG A 13 -1.94 2.44 4.66
CA ARG A 13 -1.05 1.80 3.68
C ARG A 13 -0.47 0.49 4.18
N LEU A 14 -0.11 0.41 5.46
CA LEU A 14 0.34 -0.83 6.09
C LEU A 14 -0.77 -1.90 6.07
N LEU A 15 -1.98 -1.56 6.51
CA LEU A 15 -3.11 -2.50 6.51
C LEU A 15 -3.48 -2.93 5.08
N LEU A 16 -3.41 -2.01 4.12
CA LEU A 16 -3.63 -2.34 2.72
C LEU A 16 -2.56 -3.32 2.19
N GLY A 17 -1.29 -3.11 2.52
CA GLY A 17 -0.21 -4.01 2.13
C GLY A 17 -0.46 -5.43 2.63
N ILE A 18 -0.83 -5.58 3.90
CA ILE A 18 -1.22 -6.88 4.50
C ILE A 18 -2.41 -7.49 3.72
N ALA A 19 -3.48 -6.73 3.50
CA ALA A 19 -4.68 -7.21 2.82
C ALA A 19 -4.38 -7.71 1.40
N ILE A 20 -3.60 -6.94 0.63
CA ILE A 20 -3.20 -7.31 -0.73
C ILE A 20 -2.24 -8.50 -0.72
N GLY A 21 -1.35 -8.61 0.27
CA GLY A 21 -0.43 -9.74 0.41
C GLY A 21 -1.19 -11.05 0.62
N LEU A 22 -2.20 -11.03 1.50
CA LEU A 22 -3.12 -12.15 1.70
C LEU A 22 -3.88 -12.47 0.41
N LEU A 23 -4.41 -11.45 -0.28
CA LEU A 23 -5.18 -11.63 -1.50
C LEU A 23 -4.34 -12.25 -2.63
N CYS A 24 -3.08 -11.83 -2.79
CA CYS A 24 -2.15 -12.43 -3.74
C CYS A 24 -1.85 -13.90 -3.41
N ALA A 25 -1.70 -14.24 -2.13
CA ALA A 25 -1.46 -15.62 -1.71
C ALA A 25 -2.71 -16.49 -1.96
N LEU A 26 -3.90 -16.02 -1.59
CA LEU A 26 -5.17 -16.70 -1.81
C LEU A 26 -5.47 -16.94 -3.29
N LEU A 27 -5.19 -15.95 -4.14
CA LEU A 27 -5.37 -16.03 -5.59
C LEU A 27 -4.20 -16.72 -6.31
N ASN A 28 -3.20 -17.21 -5.58
CA ASN A 28 -2.06 -17.92 -6.15
C ASN A 28 -1.26 -17.10 -7.19
N ILE A 29 -1.22 -15.77 -7.01
CA ILE A 29 -0.50 -14.87 -7.91
C ILE A 29 0.99 -14.96 -7.59
N LYS A 30 1.82 -15.30 -8.58
CA LYS A 30 3.26 -15.57 -8.41
C LYS A 30 4.16 -14.61 -9.19
N GLY A 31 5.40 -14.50 -8.72
CA GLY A 31 6.49 -13.84 -9.44
C GLY A 31 6.17 -12.41 -9.83
N LEU A 32 6.50 -12.05 -11.08
CA LEU A 32 6.35 -10.69 -11.59
C LEU A 32 4.88 -10.21 -11.59
N ALA A 33 3.91 -11.12 -11.75
CA ALA A 33 2.49 -10.76 -11.74
C ALA A 33 2.04 -10.19 -10.39
N ALA A 34 2.53 -10.75 -9.27
CA ALA A 34 2.21 -10.27 -7.94
C ALA A 34 2.79 -8.86 -7.70
N VAL A 35 4.01 -8.63 -8.19
CA VAL A 35 4.68 -7.33 -8.11
C VAL A 35 3.91 -6.27 -8.91
N LEU A 36 3.59 -6.56 -10.17
CA LEU A 36 2.81 -5.65 -11.02
C LEU A 36 1.44 -5.36 -10.44
N PHE A 37 0.76 -6.38 -9.92
CA PHE A 37 -0.53 -6.24 -9.26
C PHE A 37 -0.44 -5.31 -8.04
N SER A 38 0.55 -5.51 -7.17
CA SER A 38 0.76 -4.68 -5.99
C SER A 38 1.09 -3.22 -6.35
N ILE A 39 1.88 -2.99 -7.39
CA ILE A 39 2.19 -1.64 -7.91
C ILE A 39 0.93 -0.97 -8.47
N LEU A 40 0.10 -1.70 -9.23
CA LEU A 40 -1.16 -1.18 -9.75
C LEU A 40 -2.12 -0.78 -8.64
N ILE A 41 -2.28 -1.62 -7.62
CA ILE A 41 -3.12 -1.30 -6.44
C ILE A 41 -2.60 -0.05 -5.74
N TYR A 42 -1.27 0.07 -5.57
CA TYR A 42 -0.67 1.24 -4.96
C TYR A 42 -0.91 2.52 -5.76
N ALA A 43 -0.79 2.45 -7.09
CA ALA A 43 -1.07 3.57 -7.97
C ALA A 43 -2.56 3.98 -7.87
N ILE A 44 -3.48 3.02 -7.89
CA ILE A 44 -4.92 3.26 -7.71
C ILE A 44 -5.18 3.94 -6.36
N LEU A 45 -4.59 3.43 -5.27
CA LEU A 45 -4.71 4.04 -3.95
C LEU A 45 -4.22 5.49 -3.95
N TYR A 46 -3.11 5.78 -4.61
CA TYR A 46 -2.62 7.15 -4.73
C TYR A 46 -3.64 8.07 -5.42
N TYR A 47 -4.27 7.62 -6.53
CA TYR A 47 -5.31 8.40 -7.19
C TYR A 47 -6.56 8.58 -6.32
N ILE A 48 -6.99 7.54 -5.59
CA ILE A 48 -8.11 7.62 -4.64
C ILE A 48 -7.80 8.64 -3.55
N LEU A 49 -6.61 8.59 -2.94
CA LEU A 49 -6.18 9.55 -1.93
C LEU A 49 -6.11 10.97 -2.52
N LYS A 50 -5.60 11.12 -3.74
CA LYS A 50 -5.53 12.41 -4.43
C LYS A 50 -6.93 13.00 -4.67
N LEU A 51 -7.90 12.17 -5.05
CA LEU A 51 -9.28 12.58 -5.29
C LEU A 51 -10.02 12.88 -3.98
N ALA A 52 -9.92 11.99 -2.99
CA ALA A 52 -10.60 12.10 -1.70
C ALA A 52 -10.11 13.28 -0.85
N PHE A 53 -8.81 13.57 -0.88
CA PHE A 53 -8.21 14.72 -0.18
C PHE A 53 -8.11 15.98 -1.06
N GLY A 54 -8.71 15.94 -2.25
CA GLY A 54 -9.03 17.08 -3.10
C GLY A 54 -7.99 18.20 -3.09
N LEU A 55 -6.85 17.99 -3.75
CA LEU A 55 -5.88 19.05 -4.11
C LEU A 55 -5.43 20.04 -3.02
N ASP A 56 -5.67 19.79 -1.74
CA ASP A 56 -5.09 20.56 -0.62
C ASP A 56 -3.70 20.01 -0.24
N SER A 57 -3.05 19.32 -1.19
CA SER A 57 -1.70 18.75 -1.05
C SER A 57 -0.64 19.78 -0.69
N GLU A 58 -0.89 21.06 -0.96
CA GLU A 58 -0.04 22.18 -0.52
C GLU A 58 0.04 22.27 1.01
N ARG A 59 -1.07 22.01 1.73
CA ARG A 59 -1.08 21.95 3.21
C ARG A 59 -0.32 20.74 3.78
N LEU A 60 -0.24 19.65 3.01
CA LEU A 60 0.45 18.40 3.36
C LEU A 60 1.91 18.35 2.91
N GLY A 61 2.43 19.39 2.27
CA GLY A 61 3.84 19.47 1.83
C GLY A 61 4.09 18.92 0.42
N GLY A 62 3.06 18.88 -0.41
CA GLY A 62 3.12 18.59 -1.84
C GLY A 62 2.74 17.16 -2.22
N PRO A 63 2.40 16.93 -3.51
CA PRO A 63 2.01 15.62 -4.03
C PRO A 63 3.10 14.54 -3.87
N ARG A 64 4.38 14.95 -3.91
CA ARG A 64 5.52 14.05 -3.73
C ARG A 64 5.60 13.46 -2.32
N LYS A 65 5.27 14.25 -1.29
CA LYS A 65 5.24 13.77 0.10
C LYS A 65 4.14 12.72 0.27
N LEU A 66 2.95 12.99 -0.26
CA LEU A 66 1.83 12.03 -0.22
C LEU A 66 2.14 10.73 -0.96
N LEU A 67 2.88 10.78 -2.07
CA LEU A 67 3.30 9.58 -2.80
C LEU A 67 4.29 8.74 -1.99
N LEU A 68 5.31 9.37 -1.40
CA LEU A 68 6.40 8.68 -0.70
C LEU A 68 6.03 8.24 0.72
N GLU A 69 5.07 8.90 1.37
CA GLU A 69 4.73 8.62 2.77
C GLU A 69 4.16 7.21 2.95
N GLY A 70 4.88 6.32 3.64
CA GLY A 70 4.39 4.96 3.88
C GLY A 70 4.45 4.03 2.65
N ILE A 71 5.17 4.41 1.58
CA ILE A 71 5.46 3.51 0.45
C ILE A 71 6.20 2.25 0.94
N GLY A 72 7.21 2.44 1.78
CA GLY A 72 7.99 1.34 2.36
C GLY A 72 7.14 0.46 3.27
N ALA A 73 6.24 1.04 4.05
CA ALA A 73 5.32 0.27 4.90
C ALA A 73 4.37 -0.61 4.08
N TYR A 74 3.82 -0.07 2.99
CA TYR A 74 2.98 -0.84 2.07
C TYR A 74 3.76 -2.01 1.45
N PHE A 75 4.89 -1.74 0.78
CA PHE A 75 5.63 -2.80 0.07
C PHE A 75 6.22 -3.84 1.01
N LEU A 76 6.74 -3.44 2.16
CA LEU A 76 7.32 -4.38 3.12
C LEU A 76 6.25 -5.27 3.74
N SER A 77 5.12 -4.68 4.19
CA SER A 77 4.03 -5.46 4.77
C SER A 77 3.36 -6.38 3.74
N TRP A 78 3.18 -5.92 2.50
CA TRP A 78 2.72 -6.75 1.38
C TRP A 78 3.65 -7.93 1.12
N PHE A 79 4.95 -7.68 0.98
CA PHE A 79 5.92 -8.71 0.63
C PHE A 79 6.05 -9.77 1.72
N VAL A 80 6.16 -9.35 2.99
CA VAL A 80 6.21 -10.25 4.15
C VAL A 80 4.93 -11.08 4.25
N THR A 81 3.76 -10.43 4.16
CA THR A 81 2.47 -11.11 4.28
C THR A 81 2.25 -12.09 3.13
N TRP A 82 2.59 -11.69 1.90
CA TRP A 82 2.44 -12.54 0.72
C TRP A 82 3.31 -13.79 0.83
N ILE A 83 4.59 -13.66 1.17
CA ILE A 83 5.49 -14.81 1.32
C ILE A 83 5.01 -15.72 2.46
N MET A 84 4.73 -15.15 3.64
CA MET A 84 4.27 -15.94 4.78
C MET A 84 2.96 -16.68 4.49
N ALA A 85 1.96 -15.99 3.95
CA ALA A 85 0.67 -16.60 3.62
C ALA A 85 0.81 -17.65 2.52
N TYR A 86 1.64 -17.39 1.51
CA TYR A 86 1.91 -18.36 0.46
C TYR A 86 2.61 -19.62 1.01
N THR A 87 3.60 -19.45 1.89
CA THR A 87 4.25 -20.57 2.59
C THR A 87 3.27 -21.35 3.45
N ILE A 88 2.35 -20.71 4.17
CA ILE A 88 1.39 -21.42 5.02
C ILE A 88 0.32 -22.14 4.20
N LEU A 89 -0.16 -21.53 3.11
CA LEU A 89 -1.27 -22.06 2.30
C LEU A 89 -0.84 -23.10 1.27
N MET A 90 0.44 -23.09 0.86
CA MET A 90 0.94 -23.93 -0.26
C MET A 90 2.21 -24.71 0.07
N ALA A 91 2.69 -24.71 1.30
CA ALA A 91 3.60 -25.75 1.79
C ALA A 91 2.81 -27.00 2.15
#